data_AF-A0A7G9XQZ4-F1
#
_entry.id   AF-A0A7G9XQZ4-F1
#
_cell.length_a   1.000
_cell.length_b   1.000
_cell.length_c   1.000
_cell.angle_alpha   90.00
_cell.angle_beta   90.00
_cell.angle_gamma   90.00
#
_symmetry.space_group_name_H-M   'P 1'
#
loop_
_entity.id
_entity.type
_entity.pdbx_description
1 polymer ?
#
loop_
_entity_poly.entity_id
_entity_poly.type
_entity_poly.pdbx_seq_one_letter_code
_entity_poly.pdbx_strand_id
1 'polypeptide(L)'
;MVARHEQLTDALAQHGGWVTAADLAARLGVTDRSIRGYVAALNAAGDTPVIESGPHGYRLDRTEWGRRIRESQDDDAVTPAARVSAVLRALLDADPESDGVDVYELAERLHVSDSTLESDLARARSRAGAVGLTIVRAREHVQLEGPETARRRLIGALFRDEATRGMREVDRIESWFAAGDLSAFKTDLIARLVSDGYEINDYGLGTVLLHLAIAVDRTQAHHSLPDRTGGDEEGVFAAILDELVADHFGVRLPPGDLGYLGFLLGTRVAVDPVDAGPPPLDDEQLERVRAIVEKAAHEYLVDLDGDDDFLLRLAMHIRQLQRRAQEGSFSRNPLTRSIKSGYPMIYELAVYLARELQLDSGIAVPEDEIAYLAMHLGARLEEQRQTEQAVTATIVAPAYHRLHLELLRRVEASVGGELRIEQLDTRSDVDWDALPGDLVISVIDPPAPSERVLVVHPFLGEPDAQAIHAAIARIRRQRRRTRLAERLGSYFDERLFFRELYAPDAESMIRTLGARMVEAGIVDDAYVAGAIERERLSSTAFTDGLAMPHAMEMTAERTAIALVLNSTSMPWGDARVEVVAFIAFSESGRASFQEVFDQLVEVFADRDNIRNLVARATDIPTLVAELTRLIDD
;
A
#
# COMPACT_ATOMS: atom_id res chain seq x y z
N MET A 1 11.70 -28.27 -0.20
CA MET A 1 11.22 -28.23 -1.61
C MET A 1 9.88 -27.50 -1.68
N VAL A 2 8.90 -27.85 -0.83
CA VAL A 2 7.59 -27.16 -0.67
C VAL A 2 7.72 -25.64 -0.53
N ALA A 3 8.53 -25.15 0.42
CA ALA A 3 8.74 -23.70 0.64
C ALA A 3 9.24 -22.91 -0.59
N ARG A 4 9.92 -23.54 -1.55
CA ARG A 4 10.39 -22.86 -2.78
C ARG A 4 9.33 -22.84 -3.88
N HIS A 5 8.44 -23.83 -3.89
CA HIS A 5 7.27 -23.83 -4.77
C HIS A 5 6.24 -22.80 -4.33
N GLU A 6 6.00 -22.67 -3.02
CA GLU A 6 5.15 -21.63 -2.44
C GLU A 6 5.68 -20.21 -2.75
N GLN A 7 6.98 -19.98 -2.58
CA GLN A 7 7.61 -18.71 -2.94
C GLN A 7 7.47 -18.37 -4.44
N LEU A 8 7.48 -19.39 -5.31
CA LEU A 8 7.32 -19.22 -6.75
C LEU A 8 5.88 -18.83 -7.10
N THR A 9 4.89 -19.54 -6.54
CA THR A 9 3.48 -19.24 -6.75
C THR A 9 3.10 -17.89 -6.14
N ASP A 10 3.69 -17.52 -5.00
CA ASP A 10 3.53 -16.20 -4.37
C ASP A 10 4.06 -15.08 -5.28
N ALA A 11 5.26 -15.25 -5.82
CA ALA A 11 5.88 -14.27 -6.71
C ALA A 11 5.04 -14.04 -7.98
N LEU A 12 4.43 -15.11 -8.52
CA LEU A 12 3.54 -15.02 -9.68
C LEU A 12 2.16 -14.44 -9.34
N ALA A 13 1.60 -14.79 -8.17
CA ALA A 13 0.29 -14.31 -7.73
C ALA A 13 0.27 -12.78 -7.53
N GLN A 14 1.35 -12.23 -6.95
CA GLN A 14 1.52 -10.80 -6.68
C GLN A 14 1.62 -9.97 -7.96
N HIS A 15 2.21 -10.50 -9.03
CA HIS A 15 2.46 -9.74 -10.25
C HIS A 15 1.23 -9.62 -11.17
N GLY A 16 0.28 -10.57 -11.07
CA GLY A 16 -0.96 -10.57 -11.86
C GLY A 16 -0.81 -10.74 -13.37
N GLY A 17 0.42 -10.79 -13.90
CA GLY A 17 0.77 -10.87 -15.31
C GLY A 17 1.90 -11.87 -15.60
N TRP A 18 2.52 -11.75 -16.77
CA TRP A 18 3.64 -12.59 -17.17
C TRP A 18 4.95 -12.16 -16.48
N VAL A 19 5.73 -13.12 -15.96
CA VAL A 19 7.02 -12.88 -15.30
C VAL A 19 8.10 -13.80 -15.87
N THR A 20 9.29 -13.27 -16.16
CA THR A 20 10.35 -14.06 -16.77
C THR A 20 10.98 -15.08 -15.80
N ALA A 21 11.62 -16.12 -16.34
CA ALA A 21 12.36 -17.10 -15.54
C ALA A 21 13.49 -16.45 -14.73
N ALA A 22 14.17 -15.45 -15.32
CA ALA A 22 15.27 -14.73 -14.72
C ALA A 22 14.82 -13.88 -13.53
N ASP A 23 13.65 -13.25 -13.62
CA ASP A 23 13.12 -12.44 -12.52
C ASP A 23 12.64 -13.30 -11.35
N LEU A 24 12.00 -14.43 -11.64
CA LEU A 24 11.62 -15.39 -10.61
C LEU A 24 12.88 -16.01 -9.95
N ALA A 25 13.91 -16.32 -10.74
CA ALA A 25 15.18 -16.84 -10.25
C ALA A 25 15.85 -15.86 -9.30
N ALA A 26 15.92 -14.58 -9.67
CA ALA A 26 16.47 -13.52 -8.84
C ALA A 26 15.68 -13.30 -7.54
N ARG A 27 14.33 -13.26 -7.61
CA ARG A 27 13.45 -13.11 -6.43
C ARG A 27 13.61 -14.24 -5.42
N LEU A 28 13.75 -15.47 -5.91
CA LEU A 28 13.88 -16.64 -5.06
C LEU A 28 15.33 -16.95 -4.65
N GLY A 29 16.32 -16.26 -5.24
CA GLY A 29 17.75 -16.55 -5.04
C GLY A 29 18.15 -17.91 -5.60
N VAL A 30 17.60 -18.30 -6.76
CA VAL A 30 17.83 -19.59 -7.44
C VAL A 30 18.23 -19.37 -8.90
N THR A 31 18.40 -20.43 -9.67
CA THR A 31 18.73 -20.35 -11.12
C THR A 31 17.47 -20.46 -11.99
N ASP A 32 17.49 -19.94 -13.22
CA ASP A 32 16.43 -20.12 -14.22
C ASP A 32 16.08 -21.60 -14.47
N ARG A 33 17.08 -22.49 -14.33
CA ARG A 33 16.90 -23.93 -14.44
C ARG A 33 16.06 -24.46 -13.27
N SER A 34 16.27 -23.94 -12.07
CA SER A 34 15.48 -24.27 -10.88
C SER A 34 14.04 -23.82 -11.04
N ILE A 35 13.80 -22.60 -11.57
CA ILE A 35 12.44 -22.09 -11.85
C ILE A 35 11.70 -23.01 -12.82
N ARG A 36 12.33 -23.38 -13.94
CA ARG A 36 11.77 -24.35 -14.88
C ARG A 36 11.40 -25.67 -14.22
N GLY A 37 12.28 -26.17 -13.34
CA GLY A 37 12.02 -27.39 -12.56
C GLY A 37 10.84 -27.26 -11.61
N TYR A 38 10.73 -26.14 -10.90
CA TYR A 38 9.64 -25.85 -9.97
C TYR A 38 8.29 -25.72 -10.68
N VAL A 39 8.25 -25.01 -11.82
CA VAL A 39 7.05 -24.90 -12.66
C VAL A 39 6.60 -26.28 -13.17
N ALA A 40 7.54 -27.08 -13.66
CA ALA A 40 7.24 -28.42 -14.14
C ALA A 40 6.68 -29.32 -13.02
N ALA A 41 7.27 -29.27 -11.83
CA ALA A 41 6.80 -30.02 -10.66
C ALA A 41 5.40 -29.58 -10.22
N LEU A 42 5.13 -28.27 -10.16
CA LEU A 42 3.83 -27.73 -9.82
C LEU A 42 2.75 -28.10 -10.84
N ASN A 43 3.05 -27.99 -12.14
CA ASN A 43 2.09 -28.36 -13.18
C ASN A 43 1.80 -29.86 -13.19
N ALA A 44 2.79 -30.71 -12.88
CA ALA A 44 2.62 -32.16 -12.80
C ALA A 44 1.76 -32.63 -11.60
N ALA A 45 1.49 -31.77 -10.62
CA ALA A 45 0.71 -32.11 -9.42
C ALA A 45 -0.83 -32.14 -9.65
N GLY A 46 -1.31 -32.00 -10.89
CA GLY A 46 -2.74 -32.11 -11.22
C GLY A 46 -2.99 -32.14 -12.72
N ASP A 47 -4.23 -32.41 -13.14
CA ASP A 47 -4.59 -32.67 -14.54
C ASP A 47 -4.50 -31.44 -15.46
N THR A 48 -4.69 -30.23 -14.91
CA THR A 48 -4.64 -28.95 -15.67
C THR A 48 -3.50 -28.09 -15.15
N PRO A 49 -2.58 -27.56 -15.98
CA PRO A 49 -1.43 -26.79 -15.50
C PRO A 49 -1.85 -25.52 -14.74
N VAL A 50 -1.26 -25.29 -13.58
CA VAL A 50 -1.56 -24.15 -12.70
C VAL A 50 -0.71 -22.91 -13.02
N ILE A 51 0.43 -23.12 -13.66
CA ILE A 51 1.30 -22.06 -14.18
C ILE A 51 1.35 -22.19 -15.70
N GLU A 52 0.85 -21.17 -16.38
CA GLU A 52 0.98 -21.02 -17.82
C GLU A 52 2.43 -20.66 -18.19
N SER A 53 2.92 -21.24 -19.28
CA SER A 53 4.25 -20.98 -19.82
C SER A 53 4.12 -20.42 -21.24
N GLY A 54 4.77 -19.30 -21.53
CA GLY A 54 4.66 -18.60 -22.81
C GLY A 54 5.94 -17.82 -23.18
N PRO A 55 5.96 -17.16 -24.35
CA PRO A 55 7.11 -16.39 -24.82
C PRO A 55 7.48 -15.20 -23.92
N HIS A 56 6.57 -14.78 -23.05
CA HIS A 56 6.77 -13.70 -22.07
C HIS A 56 7.09 -14.20 -20.66
N GLY A 57 7.30 -15.52 -20.49
CA GLY A 57 7.65 -16.14 -19.21
C GLY A 57 6.55 -17.02 -18.64
N TYR A 58 6.25 -16.84 -17.35
CA TYR A 58 5.31 -17.63 -16.58
C TYR A 58 4.20 -16.76 -15.99
N ARG A 59 2.98 -17.30 -15.92
CA ARG A 59 1.82 -16.64 -15.31
C ARG A 59 1.00 -17.64 -14.51
N LEU A 60 0.48 -17.23 -13.36
CA LEU A 60 -0.39 -18.08 -12.54
C LEU A 60 -1.83 -18.06 -13.10
N ASP A 61 -2.40 -19.23 -13.37
CA ASP A 61 -3.85 -19.35 -13.58
C ASP A 61 -4.53 -19.34 -12.20
N ARG A 62 -5.13 -18.20 -11.85
CA ARG A 62 -5.76 -17.99 -10.55
C ARG A 62 -6.98 -18.89 -10.32
N THR A 63 -7.67 -19.29 -11.38
CA THR A 63 -8.87 -20.14 -11.28
C THR A 63 -8.46 -21.56 -10.89
N GLU A 64 -7.48 -22.09 -11.61
CA GLU A 64 -6.95 -23.44 -11.37
C GLU A 64 -6.16 -23.51 -10.06
N TRP A 65 -5.41 -22.46 -9.72
CA TRP A 65 -4.73 -22.33 -8.41
C TRP A 65 -5.74 -22.36 -7.26
N GLY A 66 -6.82 -21.58 -7.35
CA GLY A 66 -7.89 -21.59 -6.36
C GLY A 66 -8.65 -22.92 -6.26
N ARG A 67 -8.70 -23.71 -7.35
CA ARG A 67 -9.28 -25.07 -7.34
C ARG A 67 -8.37 -26.06 -6.61
N ARG A 68 -7.09 -26.12 -6.99
CA ARG A 68 -6.12 -27.07 -6.40
C ARG A 68 -5.89 -26.86 -4.92
N ILE A 69 -5.99 -25.62 -4.43
CA ILE A 69 -5.87 -25.34 -3.00
C ILE A 69 -7.10 -25.78 -2.21
N ARG A 70 -8.30 -25.67 -2.79
CA ARG A 70 -9.52 -26.25 -2.20
C ARG A 70 -9.42 -27.78 -2.13
N GLU A 71 -8.70 -28.40 -3.05
CA GLU A 71 -8.46 -29.85 -3.08
C GLU A 71 -7.28 -30.28 -2.19
N SER A 72 -6.30 -29.40 -1.89
CA SER A 72 -5.11 -29.72 -1.08
C SER A 72 -5.30 -29.55 0.43
N GLN A 73 -6.38 -28.91 0.88
CA GLN A 73 -6.67 -28.69 2.30
C GLN A 73 -6.80 -29.98 3.13
N ASP A 74 -7.00 -31.14 2.48
CA ASP A 74 -7.04 -32.46 3.14
C ASP A 74 -5.65 -33.08 3.40
N ASP A 75 -4.55 -32.54 2.84
CA ASP A 75 -3.22 -33.21 2.84
C ASP A 75 -2.07 -32.36 3.47
N ASP A 76 -2.41 -31.25 4.14
CA ASP A 76 -1.49 -30.13 4.47
C ASP A 76 -0.49 -30.34 5.64
N ALA A 77 -0.39 -31.53 6.25
CA ALA A 77 0.50 -31.76 7.41
C ALA A 77 2.01 -31.92 7.07
N VAL A 78 2.49 -31.44 5.91
CA VAL A 78 3.84 -31.76 5.40
C VAL A 78 4.94 -30.84 5.96
N THR A 79 4.64 -29.58 6.31
CA THR A 79 5.66 -28.63 6.83
C THR A 79 5.59 -28.47 8.35
N PRO A 80 6.72 -28.18 9.04
CA PRO A 80 6.67 -27.94 10.48
C PRO A 80 5.83 -26.72 10.89
N ALA A 81 5.71 -25.70 10.03
CA ALA A 81 4.85 -24.55 10.30
C ALA A 81 3.37 -24.93 10.22
N ALA A 82 2.96 -25.67 9.16
CA ALA A 82 1.61 -26.17 9.01
C ALA A 82 1.21 -27.11 10.15
N ARG A 83 2.11 -28.00 10.59
CA ARG A 83 1.86 -28.86 11.75
C ARG A 83 1.68 -28.09 13.04
N VAL A 84 2.48 -27.05 13.29
CA VAL A 84 2.30 -26.19 14.48
C VAL A 84 0.93 -25.51 14.44
N SER A 85 0.49 -25.03 13.28
CA SER A 85 -0.85 -24.45 13.15
C SER A 85 -1.96 -25.50 13.35
N ALA A 86 -1.81 -26.71 12.82
CA ALA A 86 -2.74 -27.81 13.04
C ALA A 86 -2.85 -28.21 14.52
N VAL A 87 -1.73 -28.24 15.25
CA VAL A 87 -1.71 -28.45 16.71
C VAL A 87 -2.49 -27.34 17.42
N LEU A 88 -2.28 -26.07 17.04
CA LEU A 88 -2.98 -24.94 17.64
C LEU A 88 -4.49 -24.97 17.35
N ARG A 89 -4.91 -25.35 16.13
CA ARG A 89 -6.33 -25.54 15.79
C ARG A 89 -6.96 -26.64 16.63
N ALA A 90 -6.33 -27.81 16.72
CA ALA A 90 -6.84 -28.90 17.56
C ALA A 90 -7.04 -28.49 19.03
N LEU A 91 -6.15 -27.64 19.57
CA LEU A 91 -6.27 -27.09 20.92
C LEU A 91 -7.35 -26.00 21.07
N LEU A 92 -7.70 -25.29 19.99
CA LEU A 92 -8.76 -24.28 19.96
C LEU A 92 -10.15 -24.91 19.84
N ASP A 93 -10.24 -26.02 19.11
CA ASP A 93 -11.46 -26.79 18.86
C ASP A 93 -11.78 -27.77 20.00
N ALA A 94 -10.81 -28.02 20.88
CA ALA A 94 -11.00 -28.87 22.05
C ALA A 94 -12.03 -28.24 23.01
N ASP A 95 -13.01 -29.05 23.42
CA ASP A 95 -14.02 -28.66 24.38
C ASP A 95 -13.35 -28.24 25.70
N PRO A 96 -13.60 -27.02 26.22
CA PRO A 96 -13.05 -26.57 27.50
C PRO A 96 -13.44 -27.44 28.70
N GLU A 97 -14.54 -28.21 28.60
CA GLU A 97 -14.97 -29.15 29.65
C GLU A 97 -14.34 -30.55 29.51
N SER A 98 -13.60 -30.82 28.43
CA SER A 98 -12.87 -32.07 28.23
C SER A 98 -11.56 -32.13 29.03
N ASP A 99 -10.92 -33.30 29.08
CA ASP A 99 -9.57 -33.47 29.66
C ASP A 99 -8.47 -32.87 28.76
N GLY A 100 -8.81 -32.34 27.58
CA GLY A 100 -7.89 -31.74 26.61
C GLY A 100 -7.60 -32.65 25.41
N VAL A 101 -6.62 -32.27 24.61
CA VAL A 101 -6.19 -33.06 23.45
C VAL A 101 -5.14 -34.07 23.88
N ASP A 102 -5.37 -35.35 23.61
CA ASP A 102 -4.37 -36.40 23.80
C ASP A 102 -3.21 -36.22 22.81
N VAL A 103 -1.99 -36.12 23.34
CA VAL A 103 -0.77 -35.88 22.56
C VAL A 103 -0.45 -37.07 21.65
N TYR A 104 -0.68 -38.31 22.09
CA TYR A 104 -0.36 -39.49 21.29
C TYR A 104 -1.37 -39.66 20.14
N GLU A 105 -2.66 -39.44 20.40
CA GLU A 105 -3.69 -39.47 19.36
C GLU A 105 -3.45 -38.37 18.31
N LEU A 106 -3.06 -37.17 18.77
CA LEU A 106 -2.71 -36.07 17.87
C LEU A 106 -1.47 -36.40 17.02
N ALA A 107 -0.48 -37.11 17.57
CA ALA A 107 0.71 -37.53 16.82
C ALA A 107 0.35 -38.53 15.71
N GLU A 108 -0.53 -39.50 16.03
CA GLU A 108 -1.04 -40.46 15.05
C GLU A 108 -1.83 -39.77 13.93
N ARG A 109 -2.73 -38.85 14.29
CA ARG A 109 -3.57 -38.08 13.35
C ARG A 109 -2.72 -37.20 12.42
N LEU A 110 -1.64 -36.62 12.92
CA LEU A 110 -0.71 -35.82 12.12
C LEU A 110 0.36 -36.66 11.42
N HIS A 111 0.33 -37.99 11.57
CA HIS A 111 1.30 -38.93 11.00
C HIS A 111 2.77 -38.61 11.34
N VAL A 112 3.03 -38.21 12.60
CA VAL A 112 4.37 -37.87 13.11
C VAL A 112 4.75 -38.70 14.34
N SER A 113 6.05 -38.75 14.66
CA SER A 113 6.52 -39.37 15.90
C SER A 113 6.25 -38.48 17.12
N ASP A 114 6.11 -39.08 18.30
CA ASP A 114 5.92 -38.37 19.58
C ASP A 114 6.97 -37.27 19.78
N SER A 115 8.24 -37.56 19.49
CA SER A 115 9.34 -36.59 19.59
C SER A 115 9.20 -35.38 18.66
N THR A 116 8.59 -35.58 17.49
CA THR A 116 8.31 -34.50 16.53
C THR A 116 7.17 -33.64 17.04
N LEU A 117 6.10 -34.26 17.54
CA LEU A 117 4.97 -33.52 18.11
C LEU A 117 5.37 -32.71 19.35
N GLU A 118 6.24 -33.24 20.22
CA GLU A 118 6.76 -32.48 21.36
C GLU A 118 7.55 -31.22 20.93
N SER A 119 8.31 -31.32 19.84
CA SER A 119 9.01 -30.18 19.26
C SER A 119 8.05 -29.15 18.67
N ASP A 120 6.97 -29.62 18.03
CA ASP A 120 5.92 -28.75 17.49
C ASP A 120 5.09 -28.10 18.60
N LEU A 121 4.81 -28.81 19.71
CA LEU A 121 4.19 -28.27 20.93
C LEU A 121 5.04 -27.17 21.58
N ALA A 122 6.38 -27.32 21.59
CA ALA A 122 7.27 -26.27 22.09
C ALA A 122 7.17 -24.98 21.25
N ARG A 123 7.04 -25.11 19.93
CA ARG A 123 6.80 -23.96 19.03
C ARG A 123 5.40 -23.39 19.22
N ALA A 124 4.39 -24.23 19.35
CA ALA A 124 3.01 -23.84 19.64
C ALA A 124 2.92 -23.02 20.94
N ARG A 125 3.64 -23.41 22.00
CA ARG A 125 3.75 -22.65 23.25
C ARG A 125 4.28 -21.24 23.04
N SER A 126 5.32 -21.08 22.21
CA SER A 126 5.87 -19.75 21.90
C SER A 126 4.84 -18.86 21.17
N ARG A 127 4.07 -19.43 20.23
CA ARG A 127 3.05 -18.68 19.48
C ARG A 127 1.84 -18.32 20.35
N ALA A 128 1.35 -19.27 21.14
CA ALA A 128 0.28 -19.05 22.10
C ALA A 128 0.67 -17.98 23.15
N GLY A 129 1.89 -18.05 23.68
CA GLY A 129 2.42 -17.08 24.63
C GLY A 129 2.47 -15.65 24.08
N ALA A 130 2.78 -15.48 22.80
CA ALA A 130 2.84 -14.16 22.16
C ALA A 130 1.49 -13.42 22.15
N VAL A 131 0.36 -14.14 22.25
CA VAL A 131 -0.99 -13.56 22.29
C VAL A 131 -1.63 -13.60 23.69
N GLY A 132 -0.89 -14.06 24.71
CA GLY A 132 -1.35 -14.15 26.09
C GLY A 132 -2.08 -15.45 26.44
N LEU A 133 -1.82 -16.54 25.71
CA LEU A 133 -2.35 -17.88 26.00
C LEU A 133 -1.26 -18.79 26.54
N THR A 134 -1.65 -19.76 27.36
CA THR A 134 -0.74 -20.77 27.92
C THR A 134 -1.18 -22.16 27.52
N ILE A 135 -0.25 -23.02 27.09
CA ILE A 135 -0.54 -24.44 26.86
C ILE A 135 -0.11 -25.24 28.08
N VAL A 136 -1.09 -25.75 28.82
CA VAL A 136 -0.90 -26.55 30.04
C VAL A 136 -0.96 -28.03 29.68
N ARG A 137 -0.18 -28.86 30.40
CA ARG A 137 -0.13 -30.31 30.19
C ARG A 137 -0.51 -31.03 31.47
N ALA A 138 -1.41 -32.00 31.36
CA ALA A 138 -1.76 -32.95 32.41
C ALA A 138 -1.60 -34.38 31.87
N ARG A 139 -0.49 -35.04 32.22
CA ARG A 139 -0.11 -36.37 31.69
C ARG A 139 -0.05 -36.39 30.16
N GLU A 140 -0.84 -37.24 29.51
CA GLU A 140 -0.96 -37.34 28.05
C GLU A 140 -1.82 -36.23 27.42
N HIS A 141 -2.54 -35.42 28.20
CA HIS A 141 -3.42 -34.38 27.65
C HIS A 141 -2.80 -32.99 27.72
N VAL A 142 -3.09 -32.17 26.69
CA VAL A 142 -2.71 -30.76 26.60
C VAL A 142 -3.93 -29.88 26.36
N GLN A 143 -3.93 -28.71 26.99
CA GLN A 143 -5.02 -27.74 26.92
C GLN A 143 -4.49 -26.33 26.73
N LEU A 144 -5.29 -25.50 26.07
CA LEU A 144 -5.05 -24.07 25.93
C LEU A 144 -5.82 -23.34 27.04
N GLU A 145 -5.14 -22.47 27.78
CA GLU A 145 -5.71 -21.63 28.84
C GLU A 145 -5.49 -20.15 28.54
N GLY A 146 -6.49 -19.33 28.90
CA GLY A 146 -6.46 -17.88 28.75
C GLY A 146 -7.81 -17.30 28.31
N PRO A 147 -7.93 -15.95 28.24
CA PRO A 147 -9.18 -15.29 27.94
C PRO A 147 -9.64 -15.54 26.50
N GLU A 148 -10.95 -15.54 26.27
CA GLU A 148 -11.54 -15.72 24.94
C GLU A 148 -11.04 -14.66 23.94
N THR A 149 -10.77 -13.43 24.39
CA THR A 149 -10.15 -12.39 23.57
C THR A 149 -8.80 -12.81 23.01
N ALA A 150 -7.96 -13.49 23.79
CA ALA A 150 -6.67 -14.00 23.34
C ALA A 150 -6.81 -15.20 22.40
N ARG A 151 -7.79 -16.09 22.63
CA ARG A 151 -8.12 -17.19 21.71
C ARG A 151 -8.51 -16.69 20.34
N ARG A 152 -9.37 -15.67 20.28
CA ARG A 152 -9.80 -15.05 19.02
C ARG A 152 -8.67 -14.32 18.29
N ARG A 153 -7.72 -13.71 19.03
CA ARG A 153 -6.48 -13.19 18.43
C ARG A 153 -5.64 -14.29 17.80
N LEU A 154 -5.55 -15.46 18.46
CA LEU A 154 -4.84 -16.62 17.92
C LEU A 154 -5.54 -17.12 16.64
N ILE A 155 -6.86 -17.27 16.64
CA ILE A 155 -7.65 -17.64 15.46
C ILE A 155 -7.37 -16.67 14.31
N GLY A 156 -7.49 -15.36 14.55
CA GLY A 156 -7.19 -14.36 13.54
C GLY A 156 -5.73 -14.43 13.05
N ALA A 157 -4.77 -14.78 13.90
CA ALA A 157 -3.37 -14.98 13.50
C ALA A 157 -3.19 -16.22 12.61
N LEU A 158 -3.78 -17.36 12.99
CA LEU A 158 -3.76 -18.59 12.20
C LEU A 158 -4.40 -18.36 10.83
N PHE A 159 -5.56 -17.73 10.78
CA PHE A 159 -6.19 -17.31 9.53
C PHE A 159 -5.21 -16.52 8.66
N ARG A 160 -4.52 -15.52 9.20
CA ARG A 160 -3.58 -14.70 8.40
C ARG A 160 -2.36 -15.47 7.89
N ASP A 161 -1.89 -16.44 8.65
CA ASP A 161 -0.69 -17.23 8.30
C ASP A 161 -1.01 -18.34 7.29
N GLU A 162 -2.20 -18.93 7.38
CA GLU A 162 -2.63 -20.06 6.56
C GLU A 162 -3.40 -19.60 5.32
N ALA A 163 -3.96 -18.39 5.34
CA ALA A 163 -4.88 -18.01 4.31
C ALA A 163 -4.13 -17.73 2.99
N THR A 164 -4.57 -18.45 1.98
CA THR A 164 -4.02 -18.50 0.64
C THR A 164 -3.88 -17.14 -0.02
N ARG A 165 -2.68 -16.80 -0.47
CA ARG A 165 -2.42 -15.59 -1.24
C ARG A 165 -3.02 -15.73 -2.65
N GLY A 166 -3.92 -14.82 -3.02
CA GLY A 166 -4.54 -14.75 -4.36
C GLY A 166 -6.04 -15.03 -4.44
N MET A 167 -6.71 -15.43 -3.35
CA MET A 167 -8.18 -15.51 -3.26
C MET A 167 -8.78 -14.20 -2.71
N ARG A 168 -10.06 -13.93 -2.97
CA ARG A 168 -10.79 -12.83 -2.31
C ARG A 168 -10.86 -13.09 -0.82
N GLU A 169 -10.80 -12.03 -0.02
CA GLU A 169 -10.80 -12.15 1.44
C GLU A 169 -12.05 -12.82 1.98
N VAL A 170 -13.23 -12.49 1.43
CA VAL A 170 -14.51 -13.11 1.81
C VAL A 170 -14.49 -14.62 1.56
N ASP A 171 -14.10 -15.06 0.36
CA ASP A 171 -14.01 -16.49 0.01
C ASP A 171 -13.02 -17.25 0.93
N ARG A 172 -11.94 -16.59 1.37
CA ARG A 172 -10.97 -17.15 2.33
C ARG A 172 -11.61 -17.33 3.71
N ILE A 173 -12.40 -16.36 4.17
CA ILE A 173 -13.11 -16.45 5.45
C ILE A 173 -14.16 -17.57 5.38
N GLU A 174 -14.99 -17.60 4.34
CA GLU A 174 -16.03 -18.62 4.17
C GLU A 174 -15.45 -20.04 4.19
N SER A 175 -14.35 -20.26 3.46
CA SER A 175 -13.67 -21.56 3.43
C SER A 175 -13.02 -21.95 4.76
N TRP A 176 -12.43 -20.99 5.50
CA TRP A 176 -11.75 -21.29 6.76
C TRP A 176 -12.74 -21.61 7.90
N PHE A 177 -13.87 -20.89 7.96
CA PHE A 177 -14.87 -21.05 9.03
C PHE A 177 -16.05 -21.97 8.65
N ALA A 178 -16.08 -22.52 7.42
CA ALA A 178 -17.24 -23.21 6.86
C ALA A 178 -18.55 -22.38 6.97
N ALA A 179 -18.43 -21.06 7.06
CA ALA A 179 -19.55 -20.13 7.17
C ALA A 179 -20.05 -19.81 5.77
N GLY A 180 -21.01 -20.60 5.27
CA GLY A 180 -21.74 -20.24 4.05
C GLY A 180 -22.50 -18.92 4.25
N ASP A 181 -22.67 -18.17 3.16
CA ASP A 181 -23.51 -16.95 3.08
C ASP A 181 -22.86 -15.61 3.52
N LEU A 182 -21.56 -15.57 3.83
CA LEU A 182 -20.86 -14.34 4.21
C LEU A 182 -20.83 -13.29 3.09
N SER A 183 -20.75 -13.73 1.82
CA SER A 183 -20.85 -12.80 0.68
C SER A 183 -22.23 -12.16 0.55
N ALA A 184 -23.31 -12.89 0.85
CA ALA A 184 -24.66 -12.33 0.83
C ALA A 184 -24.85 -11.37 2.02
N PHE A 185 -24.42 -11.78 3.21
CA PHE A 185 -24.38 -10.94 4.40
C PHE A 185 -23.65 -9.62 4.14
N LYS A 186 -22.46 -9.65 3.51
CA LYS A 186 -21.71 -8.43 3.15
C LYS A 186 -22.56 -7.50 2.26
N THR A 187 -23.26 -8.07 1.29
CA THR A 187 -24.09 -7.32 0.34
C THR A 187 -25.25 -6.62 1.06
N ASP A 188 -25.95 -7.34 1.92
CA ASP A 188 -27.12 -6.80 2.65
C ASP A 188 -26.70 -5.81 3.74
N LEU A 189 -25.55 -6.04 4.40
CA LEU A 189 -24.96 -5.07 5.32
C LEU A 189 -24.63 -3.75 4.63
N ILE A 190 -23.98 -3.80 3.46
CA ILE A 190 -23.66 -2.60 2.67
C ILE A 190 -24.95 -1.88 2.25
N ALA A 191 -25.93 -2.61 1.72
CA ALA A 191 -27.19 -2.03 1.28
C ALA A 191 -27.94 -1.34 2.44
N ARG A 192 -27.96 -1.97 3.62
CA ARG A 192 -28.59 -1.40 4.81
C ARG A 192 -27.90 -0.12 5.27
N LEU A 193 -26.57 -0.15 5.41
CA LEU A 193 -25.79 1.02 5.82
C LEU A 193 -25.94 2.20 4.83
N VAL A 194 -25.88 1.94 3.53
CA VAL A 194 -26.10 2.98 2.51
C VAL A 194 -27.52 3.55 2.59
N SER A 195 -28.53 2.70 2.79
CA SER A 195 -29.92 3.16 2.96
C SER A 195 -30.11 4.02 4.21
N ASP A 196 -29.30 3.80 5.24
CA ASP A 196 -29.35 4.53 6.50
C ASP A 196 -28.44 5.79 6.47
N GLY A 197 -27.85 6.13 5.32
CA GLY A 197 -27.07 7.36 5.10
C GLY A 197 -25.58 7.26 5.45
N TYR A 198 -25.05 6.06 5.57
CA TYR A 198 -23.65 5.84 5.92
C TYR A 198 -22.73 5.65 4.71
N GLU A 199 -21.53 6.22 4.78
CA GLU A 199 -20.41 5.93 3.90
C GLU A 199 -19.54 4.80 4.46
N ILE A 200 -19.16 3.85 3.62
CA ILE A 200 -18.49 2.62 4.05
C ILE A 200 -17.06 2.59 3.53
N ASN A 201 -16.10 2.37 4.43
CA ASN A 201 -14.76 1.96 4.04
C ASN A 201 -14.73 0.45 3.77
N ASP A 202 -14.97 0.03 2.52
CA ASP A 202 -15.02 -1.39 2.16
C ASP A 202 -13.69 -2.13 2.45
N TYR A 203 -12.55 -1.43 2.35
CA TYR A 203 -11.24 -2.01 2.69
C TYR A 203 -11.13 -2.36 4.19
N GLY A 204 -11.83 -1.62 5.05
CA GLY A 204 -11.91 -1.91 6.48
C GLY A 204 -12.86 -3.07 6.82
N LEU A 205 -13.86 -3.33 5.96
CA LEU A 205 -14.97 -4.26 6.26
C LEU A 205 -14.51 -5.72 6.36
N GLY A 206 -13.41 -6.10 5.69
CA GLY A 206 -12.81 -7.43 5.81
C GLY A 206 -12.49 -7.81 7.26
N THR A 207 -12.07 -6.86 8.08
CA THR A 207 -11.82 -7.10 9.52
C THR A 207 -13.12 -7.39 10.27
N VAL A 208 -14.20 -6.67 9.96
CA VAL A 208 -15.53 -6.91 10.57
C VAL A 208 -16.02 -8.31 10.21
N LEU A 209 -15.91 -8.69 8.93
CA LEU A 209 -16.35 -9.99 8.44
C LEU A 209 -15.54 -11.15 9.05
N LEU A 210 -14.23 -10.99 9.20
CA LEU A 210 -13.39 -11.98 9.88
C LEU A 210 -13.83 -12.16 11.33
N HIS A 211 -13.99 -11.06 12.07
CA HIS A 211 -14.41 -11.13 13.47
C HIS A 211 -15.85 -11.62 13.63
N LEU A 212 -16.72 -11.36 12.66
CA LEU A 212 -18.06 -11.91 12.61
C LEU A 212 -18.02 -13.43 12.45
N ALA A 213 -17.24 -13.94 11.48
CA ALA A 213 -17.11 -15.39 11.27
C ALA A 213 -16.56 -16.08 12.52
N ILE A 214 -15.56 -15.48 13.18
CA ILE A 214 -15.07 -15.94 14.49
C ILE A 214 -16.19 -15.93 15.53
N ALA A 215 -16.98 -14.86 15.62
CA ALA A 215 -18.04 -14.77 16.62
C ALA A 215 -19.14 -15.81 16.40
N VAL A 216 -19.52 -16.07 15.14
CA VAL A 216 -20.51 -17.10 14.77
C VAL A 216 -20.00 -18.49 15.14
N ASP A 217 -18.77 -18.82 14.74
CA ASP A 217 -18.11 -20.10 15.05
C ASP A 217 -18.01 -20.34 16.57
N ARG A 218 -17.48 -19.36 17.30
CA ARG A 218 -17.30 -19.47 18.77
C ARG A 218 -18.62 -19.51 19.53
N THR A 219 -19.65 -18.81 19.06
CA THR A 219 -20.99 -18.85 19.67
C THR A 219 -21.63 -20.23 19.51
N GLN A 220 -21.47 -20.88 18.36
CA GLN A 220 -21.93 -22.26 18.15
C GLN A 220 -21.26 -23.25 19.11
N ALA A 221 -20.02 -22.97 19.52
CA ALA A 221 -19.28 -23.72 20.54
C ALA A 221 -19.55 -23.26 22.00
N HIS A 222 -20.52 -22.36 22.25
CA HIS A 222 -20.84 -21.78 23.56
C HIS A 222 -19.73 -20.91 24.20
N HIS A 223 -18.85 -20.32 23.39
CA HIS A 223 -17.80 -19.40 23.82
C HIS A 223 -18.11 -17.94 23.45
N SER A 224 -18.52 -17.14 24.45
CA SER A 224 -18.87 -15.73 24.26
C SER A 224 -17.84 -14.75 24.82
N LEU A 225 -17.84 -13.54 24.28
CA LEU A 225 -17.12 -12.43 24.91
C LEU A 225 -17.90 -11.92 26.14
N PRO A 226 -17.19 -11.38 27.16
CA PRO A 226 -17.86 -10.70 28.27
C PRO A 226 -18.62 -9.46 27.77
N ASP A 227 -19.70 -9.13 28.47
CA ASP A 227 -20.54 -7.98 28.13
C ASP A 227 -19.71 -6.69 28.08
N ARG A 228 -19.95 -5.91 27.04
CA ARG A 228 -19.32 -4.60 26.83
C ARG A 228 -20.36 -3.51 27.04
N THR A 229 -20.02 -2.50 27.83
CA THR A 229 -20.77 -1.24 27.86
C THR A 229 -20.33 -0.40 26.67
N GLY A 230 -21.12 -0.42 25.59
CA GLY A 230 -20.90 0.42 24.42
C GLY A 230 -21.59 1.77 24.50
N GLY A 231 -21.18 2.71 23.65
CA GLY A 231 -21.87 4.00 23.47
C GLY A 231 -23.11 3.89 22.57
N ASP A 232 -23.94 4.93 22.51
CA ASP A 232 -25.21 4.93 21.76
C ASP A 232 -25.03 4.60 20.26
N GLU A 233 -23.95 5.10 19.62
CA GLU A 233 -23.60 4.79 18.22
C GLU A 233 -23.32 3.29 18.01
N GLU A 234 -22.64 2.64 18.96
CA GLU A 234 -22.29 1.22 18.88
C GLU A 234 -23.54 0.34 19.00
N GLY A 235 -24.56 0.81 19.71
CA GLY A 235 -25.86 0.15 19.83
C GLY A 235 -26.63 0.08 18.52
N VAL A 236 -26.55 1.13 17.67
CA VAL A 236 -27.20 1.13 16.34
C VAL A 236 -26.58 0.07 15.44
N PHE A 237 -25.25 0.03 15.35
CA PHE A 237 -24.54 -0.96 14.54
C PHE A 237 -24.74 -2.38 15.08
N ALA A 238 -24.73 -2.57 16.40
CA ALA A 238 -25.01 -3.86 17.03
C ALA A 238 -26.41 -4.39 16.68
N ALA A 239 -27.43 -3.51 16.61
CA ALA A 239 -28.78 -3.90 16.23
C ALA A 239 -28.88 -4.32 14.76
N ILE A 240 -28.25 -3.57 13.85
CA ILE A 240 -28.17 -3.93 12.42
C ILE A 240 -27.51 -5.31 12.25
N LEU A 241 -26.41 -5.53 12.97
CA LEU A 241 -25.68 -6.80 12.92
C LEU A 241 -26.50 -7.96 13.51
N ASP A 242 -27.23 -7.76 14.62
CA ASP A 242 -28.05 -8.82 15.22
C ASP A 242 -29.17 -9.29 14.28
N GLU A 243 -29.83 -8.37 13.58
CA GLU A 243 -30.84 -8.69 12.55
C GLU A 243 -30.21 -9.51 11.41
N LEU A 244 -29.17 -9.00 10.77
CA LEU A 244 -28.56 -9.64 9.62
C LEU A 244 -27.91 -10.99 9.96
N VAL A 245 -27.29 -11.11 11.14
CA VAL A 245 -26.67 -12.38 11.55
C VAL A 245 -27.73 -13.45 11.80
N ALA A 246 -28.87 -13.08 12.38
CA ALA A 246 -29.99 -14.00 12.55
C ALA A 246 -30.54 -14.50 11.21
N ASP A 247 -30.66 -13.61 10.21
CA ASP A 247 -31.21 -13.93 8.89
C ASP A 247 -30.29 -14.82 8.06
N HIS A 248 -28.98 -14.53 8.03
CA HIS A 248 -28.02 -15.27 7.19
C HIS A 248 -27.48 -16.55 7.84
N PHE A 249 -27.23 -16.53 9.16
CA PHE A 249 -26.55 -17.63 9.84
C PHE A 249 -27.46 -18.41 10.80
N GLY A 250 -28.67 -17.92 11.09
CA GLY A 250 -29.60 -18.58 12.02
C GLY A 250 -29.13 -18.62 13.47
N VAL A 251 -28.16 -17.76 13.83
CA VAL A 251 -27.56 -17.68 15.17
C VAL A 251 -27.86 -16.31 15.79
N ARG A 252 -28.04 -16.27 17.12
CA ARG A 252 -28.09 -15.02 17.88
C ARG A 252 -26.81 -14.86 18.67
N LEU A 253 -26.09 -13.78 18.39
CA LEU A 253 -24.82 -13.52 19.04
C LEU A 253 -25.03 -12.97 20.46
N PRO A 254 -24.18 -13.34 21.43
CA PRO A 254 -24.20 -12.78 22.77
C PRO A 254 -23.99 -11.25 22.79
N PRO A 255 -24.46 -10.52 23.82
CA PRO A 255 -24.33 -9.06 23.88
C PRO A 255 -22.88 -8.56 23.81
N GLY A 256 -21.94 -9.26 24.46
CA GLY A 256 -20.52 -8.94 24.37
C GLY A 256 -19.96 -9.03 22.94
N ASP A 257 -20.42 -10.01 22.17
CA ASP A 257 -20.04 -10.21 20.77
C ASP A 257 -20.62 -9.14 19.86
N LEU A 258 -21.92 -8.87 19.99
CA LEU A 258 -22.61 -7.81 19.24
C LEU A 258 -22.01 -6.43 19.53
N GLY A 259 -21.73 -6.11 20.79
CA GLY A 259 -21.09 -4.85 21.17
C GLY A 259 -19.70 -4.69 20.56
N TYR A 260 -18.90 -5.76 20.54
CA TYR A 260 -17.59 -5.74 19.90
C TYR A 260 -17.67 -5.56 18.38
N LEU A 261 -18.57 -6.28 17.70
CA LEU A 261 -18.78 -6.13 16.27
C LEU A 261 -19.36 -4.75 15.91
N GLY A 262 -20.26 -4.21 16.74
CA GLY A 262 -20.79 -2.86 16.63
C GLY A 262 -19.70 -1.79 16.72
N PHE A 263 -18.77 -1.94 17.67
CA PHE A 263 -17.56 -1.09 17.74
C PHE A 263 -16.70 -1.21 16.47
N LEU A 264 -16.44 -2.43 16.00
CA LEU A 264 -15.63 -2.64 14.79
C LEU A 264 -16.27 -1.98 13.57
N LEU A 265 -17.59 -2.11 13.42
CA LEU A 265 -18.33 -1.50 12.32
C LEU A 265 -18.35 0.02 12.44
N GLY A 266 -18.69 0.56 13.62
CA GLY A 266 -18.77 2.01 13.85
C GLY A 266 -17.45 2.76 13.71
N THR A 267 -16.31 2.08 13.82
CA THR A 267 -14.98 2.66 13.55
C THR A 267 -14.53 2.55 12.09
N ARG A 268 -15.35 1.94 11.21
CA ARG A 268 -15.09 1.71 9.78
C ARG A 268 -16.16 2.29 8.86
N VAL A 269 -17.21 2.83 9.45
CA VAL A 269 -18.30 3.52 8.80
C VAL A 269 -18.19 5.00 9.15
N ALA A 270 -18.40 5.85 8.16
CA ALA A 270 -18.53 7.28 8.31
C ALA A 270 -19.98 7.69 8.02
N VAL A 271 -20.41 8.82 8.56
CA VAL A 271 -21.63 9.49 8.10
C VAL A 271 -21.18 10.66 7.26
N ASP A 272 -21.85 10.93 6.13
CA ASP A 272 -21.60 12.18 5.42
C ASP A 272 -21.96 13.35 6.35
N PRO A 273 -21.04 14.30 6.63
CA PRO A 273 -21.30 15.40 7.53
C PRO A 273 -22.49 16.27 7.13
N VAL A 274 -22.87 16.28 5.84
CA VAL A 274 -23.99 17.05 5.30
C VAL A 274 -25.33 16.48 5.76
N ASP A 275 -25.44 15.17 5.97
CA ASP A 275 -26.67 14.47 6.36
C ASP A 275 -26.76 14.16 7.87
N ALA A 276 -25.63 14.21 8.59
CA ALA A 276 -25.51 13.78 10.00
C ALA A 276 -26.00 14.79 11.06
N GLY A 277 -26.25 16.05 10.70
CA GLY A 277 -26.31 17.14 11.68
C GLY A 277 -24.90 17.58 12.14
N PRO A 278 -24.76 18.37 13.23
CA PRO A 278 -23.45 18.83 13.67
C PRO A 278 -22.56 17.61 13.97
N PRO A 279 -21.31 17.58 13.46
CA PRO A 279 -20.44 16.44 13.66
C PRO A 279 -20.23 16.20 15.15
N PRO A 280 -20.13 14.94 15.59
CA PRO A 280 -19.79 14.59 16.97
C PRO A 280 -18.30 14.81 17.28
N LEU A 281 -17.71 15.84 16.65
CA LEU A 281 -16.37 16.35 16.90
C LEU A 281 -16.53 17.63 17.74
N ASP A 282 -15.75 17.76 18.81
CA ASP A 282 -15.62 19.05 19.46
C ASP A 282 -14.74 19.99 18.62
N ASP A 283 -14.96 21.30 18.75
CA ASP A 283 -14.18 22.32 18.01
C ASP A 283 -12.68 22.19 18.30
N GLU A 284 -12.31 21.65 19.46
CA GLU A 284 -10.91 21.43 19.87
C GLU A 284 -10.23 20.31 19.06
N GLN A 285 -10.92 19.22 18.76
CA GLN A 285 -10.43 18.12 17.92
C GLN A 285 -10.21 18.59 16.48
N LEU A 286 -11.16 19.34 15.92
CA LEU A 286 -11.03 19.87 14.57
C LEU A 286 -9.86 20.85 14.46
N GLU A 287 -9.69 21.74 15.45
CA GLU A 287 -8.60 22.71 15.49
C GLU A 287 -7.23 22.03 15.65
N ARG A 288 -7.14 20.95 16.44
CA ARG A 288 -5.92 20.13 16.54
C ARG A 288 -5.53 19.52 15.20
N VAL A 289 -6.49 18.92 14.49
CA VAL A 289 -6.24 18.32 13.18
C VAL A 289 -5.84 19.39 12.17
N ARG A 290 -6.50 20.55 12.18
CA ARG A 290 -6.14 21.71 11.36
C ARG A 290 -4.69 22.13 11.60
N ALA A 291 -4.27 22.29 12.86
CA ALA A 291 -2.90 22.66 13.19
C ALA A 291 -1.86 21.63 12.72
N ILE A 292 -2.17 20.32 12.77
CA ILE A 292 -1.29 19.27 12.25
C ILE A 292 -1.18 19.35 10.73
N VAL A 293 -2.30 19.54 10.03
CA VAL A 293 -2.35 19.66 8.57
C VAL A 293 -1.59 20.91 8.11
N GLU A 294 -1.76 22.05 8.78
CA GLU A 294 -1.05 23.30 8.47
C GLU A 294 0.47 23.16 8.62
N LYS A 295 0.95 22.47 9.67
CA LYS A 295 2.37 22.17 9.82
C LYS A 295 2.89 21.31 8.67
N ALA A 296 2.14 20.27 8.31
CA ALA A 296 2.50 19.36 7.23
C ALA A 296 2.53 20.10 5.87
N ALA A 297 1.55 20.96 5.63
CA ALA A 297 1.47 21.84 4.47
C ALA A 297 2.70 22.75 4.36
N HIS A 298 3.08 23.38 5.46
CA HIS A 298 4.25 24.26 5.53
C HIS A 298 5.57 23.51 5.30
N GLU A 299 5.77 22.36 5.94
CA GLU A 299 7.03 21.60 5.84
C GLU A 299 7.27 21.07 4.42
N TYR A 300 6.22 20.58 3.76
CA TYR A 300 6.32 19.98 2.42
C TYR A 300 5.98 20.93 1.27
N LEU A 301 5.65 22.20 1.56
CA LEU A 301 5.16 23.20 0.59
C LEU A 301 4.01 22.69 -0.28
N VAL A 302 3.09 21.94 0.34
CA VAL A 302 1.85 21.51 -0.29
C VAL A 302 0.72 22.42 0.16
N ASP A 303 -0.15 22.76 -0.76
CA ASP A 303 -1.39 23.42 -0.41
C ASP A 303 -2.37 22.34 0.11
N LEU A 304 -2.61 22.33 1.41
CA LEU A 304 -3.64 21.50 2.04
C LEU A 304 -4.78 22.37 2.58
N ASP A 305 -4.91 23.61 2.09
CA ASP A 305 -6.06 24.45 2.39
C ASP A 305 -7.26 23.77 1.72
N GLY A 306 -7.89 22.87 2.48
CA GLY A 306 -9.13 22.22 2.12
C GLY A 306 -10.30 23.18 2.31
N ASP A 307 -11.41 22.87 1.66
CA ASP A 307 -12.69 23.28 2.22
C ASP A 307 -12.87 22.62 3.60
N ASP A 308 -13.77 23.17 4.41
CA ASP A 308 -14.03 22.62 5.74
C ASP A 308 -14.49 21.14 5.68
N ASP A 309 -14.94 20.65 4.53
CA ASP A 309 -15.31 19.24 4.30
C ASP A 309 -14.09 18.29 4.35
N PHE A 310 -13.00 18.59 3.63
CA PHE A 310 -11.78 17.77 3.70
C PHE A 310 -11.25 17.63 5.13
N LEU A 311 -11.12 18.74 5.84
CA LEU A 311 -10.63 18.75 7.22
C LEU A 311 -11.57 17.97 8.14
N LEU A 312 -12.87 18.11 7.94
CA LEU A 312 -13.87 17.40 8.72
C LEU A 312 -13.80 15.88 8.50
N ARG A 313 -13.71 15.43 7.24
CA ARG A 313 -13.56 14.00 6.91
C ARG A 313 -12.27 13.42 7.49
N LEU A 314 -11.15 14.14 7.37
CA LEU A 314 -9.87 13.72 7.94
C LEU A 314 -9.93 13.67 9.47
N ALA A 315 -10.53 14.66 10.13
CA ALA A 315 -10.70 14.69 11.58
C ALA A 315 -11.58 13.53 12.08
N MET A 316 -12.66 13.22 11.36
CA MET A 316 -13.47 12.03 11.63
C MET A 316 -12.66 10.75 11.51
N HIS A 317 -11.85 10.62 10.44
CA HIS A 317 -10.98 9.46 10.26
C HIS A 317 -9.98 9.30 11.40
N ILE A 318 -9.32 10.39 11.81
CA ILE A 318 -8.36 10.42 12.93
C ILE A 318 -9.07 10.04 14.23
N ARG A 319 -10.28 10.54 14.51
CA ARG A 319 -11.05 10.12 15.69
C ARG A 319 -11.29 8.61 15.71
N GLN A 320 -11.68 8.03 14.56
CA GLN A 320 -11.89 6.59 14.47
C GLN A 320 -10.58 5.80 14.58
N LEU A 321 -9.49 6.31 14.02
CA LEU A 321 -8.14 5.75 14.21
C LEU A 321 -7.77 5.71 15.69
N GLN A 322 -8.00 6.80 16.43
CA GLN A 322 -7.70 6.87 17.86
C GLN A 322 -8.52 5.85 18.66
N ARG A 323 -9.81 5.69 18.35
CA ARG A 323 -10.64 4.63 18.94
C ARG A 323 -10.10 3.23 18.63
N ARG A 324 -9.71 2.96 17.37
CA ARG A 324 -9.08 1.68 16.99
C ARG A 324 -7.78 1.44 17.75
N ALA A 325 -6.96 2.47 17.93
CA ALA A 325 -5.68 2.38 18.64
C ALA A 325 -5.86 2.08 20.13
N GLN A 326 -6.84 2.69 20.80
CA GLN A 326 -7.16 2.42 22.20
C GLN A 326 -7.51 0.94 22.46
N GLU A 327 -8.12 0.27 21.48
CA GLU A 327 -8.46 -1.16 21.55
C GLU A 327 -7.41 -2.09 20.93
N GLY A 328 -6.35 -1.55 20.33
CA GLY A 328 -5.38 -2.32 19.55
C GLY A 328 -5.99 -3.01 18.32
N SER A 329 -7.07 -2.46 17.77
CA SER A 329 -7.89 -3.02 16.69
C SER A 329 -7.69 -2.29 15.36
N PHE A 330 -6.44 -2.27 14.88
CA PHE A 330 -6.08 -1.63 13.61
C PHE A 330 -6.65 -2.36 12.39
N SER A 331 -6.95 -1.59 11.34
CA SER A 331 -7.38 -2.14 10.05
C SER A 331 -6.18 -2.40 9.16
N ARG A 332 -6.19 -3.53 8.43
CA ARG A 332 -5.25 -3.73 7.34
C ARG A 332 -5.66 -2.90 6.13
N ASN A 333 -4.68 -2.49 5.33
CA ASN A 333 -4.92 -1.88 4.04
C ASN A 333 -4.23 -2.72 2.96
N PRO A 334 -5.00 -3.38 2.06
CA PRO A 334 -4.41 -4.22 1.01
C PRO A 334 -3.58 -3.41 0.00
N LEU A 335 -3.73 -2.08 -0.03
CA LEU A 335 -3.04 -1.17 -0.94
C LEU A 335 -1.81 -0.51 -0.31
N THR A 336 -1.44 -0.80 0.93
CA THR A 336 -0.30 -0.15 1.63
C THR A 336 0.95 -0.09 0.77
N ARG A 337 1.36 -1.23 0.19
CA ARG A 337 2.56 -1.29 -0.67
C ARG A 337 2.38 -0.48 -1.95
N SER A 338 1.23 -0.59 -2.61
CA SER A 338 0.94 0.11 -3.86
C SER A 338 0.86 1.62 -3.68
N ILE A 339 0.29 2.08 -2.56
CA ILE A 339 0.23 3.51 -2.22
C ILE A 339 1.63 4.02 -1.92
N LYS A 340 2.40 3.30 -1.09
CA LYS A 340 3.78 3.65 -0.76
C LYS A 340 4.67 3.75 -2.00
N SER A 341 4.60 2.79 -2.93
CA SER A 341 5.43 2.80 -4.14
C SER A 341 4.91 3.74 -5.22
N GLY A 342 3.59 3.85 -5.38
CA GLY A 342 2.96 4.59 -6.49
C GLY A 342 2.76 6.07 -6.20
N TYR A 343 2.66 6.44 -4.92
CA TYR A 343 2.47 7.81 -4.46
C TYR A 343 3.38 8.15 -3.28
N PRO A 344 4.71 8.10 -3.46
CA PRO A 344 5.67 8.21 -2.37
C PRO A 344 5.52 9.52 -1.59
N MET A 345 5.34 10.65 -2.29
CA MET A 345 5.13 11.95 -1.66
C MET A 345 3.87 12.01 -0.77
N ILE A 346 2.75 11.46 -1.25
CA ILE A 346 1.50 11.40 -0.48
C ILE A 346 1.71 10.50 0.75
N TYR A 347 2.43 9.40 0.58
CA TYR A 347 2.75 8.50 1.69
C TYR A 347 3.67 9.18 2.71
N GLU A 348 4.69 9.93 2.29
CA GLU A 348 5.57 10.67 3.21
C GLU A 348 4.80 11.69 4.04
N LEU A 349 3.89 12.43 3.41
CA LEU A 349 3.01 13.34 4.14
C LEU A 349 2.17 12.60 5.18
N ALA A 350 1.65 11.42 4.84
CA ALA A 350 0.90 10.59 5.78
C ALA A 350 1.77 10.08 6.95
N VAL A 351 3.03 9.71 6.71
CA VAL A 351 3.98 9.34 7.78
C VAL A 351 4.25 10.54 8.69
N TYR A 352 4.40 11.75 8.13
CA TYR A 352 4.54 12.98 8.91
C TYR A 352 3.31 13.25 9.79
N LEU A 353 2.10 13.16 9.22
CA LEU A 353 0.86 13.29 10.00
C LEU A 353 0.79 12.25 11.12
N ALA A 354 1.16 11.00 10.83
CA ALA A 354 1.20 9.92 11.82
C ALA A 354 2.18 10.21 12.96
N ARG A 355 3.34 10.82 12.68
CA ARG A 355 4.28 11.29 13.71
C ARG A 355 3.66 12.37 14.58
N GLU A 356 3.07 13.41 13.99
CA GLU A 356 2.46 14.50 14.75
C GLU A 356 1.30 13.97 15.62
N LEU A 357 0.51 13.03 15.11
CA LEU A 357 -0.52 12.33 15.89
C LEU A 357 0.08 11.51 17.04
N GLN A 358 1.20 10.83 16.82
CA GLN A 358 1.90 10.10 17.88
C GLN A 358 2.43 11.03 18.97
N LEU A 359 2.95 12.21 18.60
CA LEU A 359 3.41 13.22 19.55
C LEU A 359 2.26 13.86 20.35
N ASP A 360 1.12 14.11 19.69
CA ASP A 360 -0.06 14.73 20.30
C ASP A 360 -0.82 13.76 21.21
N SER A 361 -1.03 12.51 20.76
CA SER A 361 -1.95 11.56 21.38
C SER A 361 -1.31 10.28 21.94
N GLY A 362 0.00 10.09 21.75
CA GLY A 362 0.76 8.92 22.23
C GLY A 362 0.45 7.63 21.47
N ILE A 363 -0.26 7.71 20.34
CA ILE A 363 -0.69 6.55 19.55
C ILE A 363 0.35 6.18 18.52
N ALA A 364 0.79 4.93 18.53
CA ALA A 364 1.60 4.38 17.45
C ALA A 364 0.70 3.98 16.27
N VAL A 365 0.88 4.66 15.13
CA VAL A 365 0.10 4.43 13.91
C VAL A 365 0.83 3.42 13.01
N PRO A 366 0.27 2.22 12.74
CA PRO A 366 0.91 1.24 11.87
C PRO A 366 0.86 1.63 10.39
N GLU A 367 1.71 1.03 9.55
CA GLU A 367 1.80 1.33 8.11
C GLU A 367 0.47 1.25 7.36
N ASP A 368 -0.40 0.31 7.72
CA ASP A 368 -1.73 0.14 7.11
C ASP A 368 -2.67 1.33 7.39
N GLU A 369 -2.55 1.94 8.56
CA GLU A 369 -3.31 3.14 8.92
C GLU A 369 -2.69 4.40 8.30
N ILE A 370 -1.36 4.45 8.18
CA ILE A 370 -0.66 5.48 7.39
C ILE A 370 -1.15 5.45 5.94
N ALA A 371 -1.39 4.27 5.36
CA ALA A 371 -1.94 4.16 4.02
C ALA A 371 -3.37 4.73 3.91
N TYR A 372 -4.22 4.58 4.94
CA TYR A 372 -5.53 5.24 4.96
C TYR A 372 -5.43 6.76 5.07
N LEU A 373 -4.49 7.28 5.87
CA LEU A 373 -4.20 8.72 5.91
C LEU A 373 -3.74 9.21 4.53
N ALA A 374 -2.85 8.47 3.87
CA ALA A 374 -2.39 8.76 2.52
C ALA A 374 -3.55 8.79 1.51
N MET A 375 -4.55 7.91 1.62
CA MET A 375 -5.72 7.96 0.75
C MET A 375 -6.55 9.24 0.93
N HIS A 376 -6.70 9.74 2.16
CA HIS A 376 -7.40 11.02 2.40
C HIS A 376 -6.63 12.20 1.81
N LEU A 377 -5.30 12.21 1.97
CA LEU A 377 -4.42 13.26 1.44
C LEU A 377 -4.32 13.21 -0.09
N GLY A 378 -4.27 12.01 -0.66
CA GLY A 378 -3.98 11.78 -2.07
C GLY A 378 -5.04 12.33 -3.02
N ALA A 379 -6.32 12.31 -2.62
CA ALA A 379 -7.40 12.90 -3.41
C ALA A 379 -7.15 14.39 -3.67
N ARG A 380 -6.75 15.14 -2.64
CA ARG A 380 -6.50 16.58 -2.72
C ARG A 380 -5.19 16.92 -3.44
N LEU A 381 -4.13 16.16 -3.16
CA LEU A 381 -2.82 16.39 -3.76
C LEU A 381 -2.79 16.06 -5.25
N GLU A 382 -3.54 15.04 -5.70
CA GLU A 382 -3.57 14.68 -7.13
C GLU A 382 -4.30 15.75 -7.97
N GLU A 383 -5.36 16.37 -7.44
CA GLU A 383 -6.05 17.49 -8.12
C GLU A 383 -5.10 18.70 -8.35
N GLN A 384 -4.25 19.00 -7.36
CA GLN A 384 -3.23 20.05 -7.50
C GLN A 384 -2.16 19.67 -8.50
N ARG A 385 -1.62 18.46 -8.39
CA ARG A 385 -0.54 17.99 -9.26
C ARG A 385 -0.96 18.04 -10.73
N GLN A 386 -2.21 17.66 -11.03
CA GLN A 386 -2.76 17.77 -12.38
C GLN A 386 -2.80 19.21 -12.89
N THR A 387 -3.19 20.16 -12.01
CA THR A 387 -3.27 21.58 -12.34
C THR A 387 -1.89 22.22 -12.54
N GLU A 388 -0.93 21.96 -11.66
CA GLU A 388 0.43 22.52 -11.74
C GLU A 388 1.22 21.99 -12.93
N GLN A 389 0.99 20.72 -13.30
CA GLN A 389 1.66 20.07 -14.42
C GLN A 389 0.88 20.17 -15.74
N ALA A 390 -0.19 20.97 -15.78
CA ALA A 390 -0.96 21.19 -16.99
C ALA A 390 -0.07 21.83 -18.08
N VAL A 391 -0.14 21.27 -19.28
CA VAL A 391 0.51 21.88 -20.45
C VAL A 391 -0.28 23.13 -20.81
N THR A 392 0.39 24.24 -21.05
CA THR A 392 -0.29 25.47 -21.45
C THR A 392 -0.49 25.47 -22.96
N ALA A 393 -1.65 25.91 -23.43
CA ALA A 393 -1.92 25.91 -24.86
C ALA A 393 -2.65 27.15 -25.36
N THR A 394 -2.35 27.51 -26.60
CA THR A 394 -3.11 28.48 -27.39
C THR A 394 -3.84 27.75 -28.50
N ILE A 395 -5.12 28.04 -28.68
CA ILE A 395 -5.89 27.54 -29.83
C ILE A 395 -5.96 28.63 -30.89
N VAL A 396 -5.55 28.32 -32.12
CA VAL A 396 -5.68 29.19 -33.29
C VAL A 396 -6.77 28.62 -34.20
N ALA A 397 -7.95 29.23 -34.15
CA ALA A 397 -9.13 28.77 -34.88
C ALA A 397 -9.88 29.97 -35.48
N PRO A 398 -9.57 30.34 -36.75
CA PRO A 398 -10.21 31.47 -37.40
C PRO A 398 -11.74 31.45 -37.28
N ALA A 399 -12.32 32.60 -36.97
CA ALA A 399 -13.75 32.72 -36.70
C ALA A 399 -14.59 32.28 -37.92
N TYR A 400 -15.26 31.14 -37.79
CA TYR A 400 -16.32 30.72 -38.70
C TYR A 400 -17.52 30.21 -37.91
N HIS A 401 -18.59 31.01 -37.87
CA HIS A 401 -19.75 30.78 -37.00
C HIS A 401 -19.33 30.46 -35.55
N ARG A 402 -19.66 29.27 -35.04
CA ARG A 402 -19.31 28.81 -33.68
C ARG A 402 -18.29 27.66 -33.67
N LEU A 403 -17.64 27.36 -34.80
CA LEU A 403 -16.71 26.23 -34.87
C LEU A 403 -15.52 26.35 -33.90
N HIS A 404 -14.98 27.55 -33.70
CA HIS A 404 -13.90 27.80 -32.75
C HIS A 404 -14.30 27.49 -31.29
N LEU A 405 -15.56 27.75 -30.91
CA LEU A 405 -16.08 27.40 -29.58
C LEU A 405 -16.33 25.90 -29.43
N GLU A 406 -16.78 25.24 -30.51
CA GLU A 406 -16.97 23.79 -30.51
C GLU A 406 -15.63 23.06 -30.42
N LEU A 407 -14.62 23.53 -31.15
CA LEU A 407 -13.25 23.03 -31.04
C LEU A 407 -12.72 23.17 -29.61
N LEU A 408 -12.82 24.37 -29.02
CA LEU A 408 -12.41 24.62 -27.63
C LEU A 408 -13.04 23.60 -26.67
N ARG A 409 -14.38 23.46 -26.70
CA ARG A 409 -15.08 22.52 -25.82
C ARG A 409 -14.65 21.08 -26.02
N ARG A 410 -14.43 20.65 -27.27
CA ARG A 410 -14.00 19.28 -27.57
C ARG A 410 -12.58 19.02 -27.07
N VAL A 411 -11.68 19.99 -27.23
CA VAL A 411 -10.32 19.91 -26.68
C VAL A 411 -10.40 19.81 -25.16
N GLU A 412 -11.13 20.71 -24.49
CA GLU A 412 -11.31 20.69 -23.03
C GLU A 412 -11.90 19.35 -22.55
N ALA A 413 -12.92 18.82 -23.25
CA ALA A 413 -13.55 17.56 -22.91
C ALA A 413 -12.64 16.34 -23.16
N SER A 414 -11.76 16.38 -24.16
CA SER A 414 -10.86 15.26 -24.46
C SER A 414 -9.68 15.19 -23.49
N VAL A 415 -9.11 16.33 -23.10
CA VAL A 415 -7.86 16.38 -22.32
C VAL A 415 -8.05 16.65 -20.82
N GLY A 416 -9.24 17.08 -20.39
CA GLY A 416 -9.50 17.38 -18.99
C GLY A 416 -8.51 18.38 -18.39
N GLY A 417 -8.03 18.10 -17.17
CA GLY A 417 -7.05 18.92 -16.45
C GLY A 417 -5.61 18.87 -17.00
N GLU A 418 -5.33 18.08 -18.04
CA GLU A 418 -3.97 17.94 -18.57
C GLU A 418 -3.49 19.15 -19.40
N LEU A 419 -4.44 19.94 -19.91
CA LEU A 419 -4.19 21.10 -20.77
C LEU A 419 -4.92 22.33 -20.24
N ARG A 420 -4.19 23.43 -20.05
CA ARG A 420 -4.76 24.74 -19.71
C ARG A 420 -4.75 25.64 -20.94
N ILE A 421 -5.92 25.97 -21.46
CA ILE A 421 -6.04 26.91 -22.58
C ILE A 421 -5.85 28.34 -22.06
N GLU A 422 -4.77 29.00 -22.48
CA GLU A 422 -4.46 30.38 -22.08
C GLU A 422 -5.13 31.39 -23.00
N GLN A 423 -5.26 31.03 -24.27
CA GLN A 423 -5.75 31.91 -25.32
C GLN A 423 -6.50 31.13 -26.40
N LEU A 424 -7.60 31.70 -26.87
CA LEU A 424 -8.27 31.32 -28.11
C LEU A 424 -8.14 32.48 -29.09
N ASP A 425 -7.32 32.33 -30.11
CA ASP A 425 -7.18 33.29 -31.19
C ASP A 425 -8.09 32.91 -32.37
N THR A 426 -8.96 33.84 -32.74
CA THR A 426 -9.92 33.64 -33.83
C THR A 426 -9.53 34.34 -35.13
N ARG A 427 -8.29 34.82 -35.23
CA ARG A 427 -7.75 35.45 -36.43
C ARG A 427 -6.93 34.44 -37.24
N SER A 428 -6.81 34.70 -38.54
CA SER A 428 -5.92 33.92 -39.43
C SER A 428 -4.53 34.53 -39.56
N ASP A 429 -4.37 35.80 -39.20
CA ASP A 429 -3.14 36.59 -39.32
C ASP A 429 -2.42 36.77 -37.97
N VAL A 430 -2.33 35.67 -37.21
CA VAL A 430 -1.67 35.64 -35.90
C VAL A 430 -0.15 35.77 -36.04
N ASP A 431 0.47 36.36 -35.02
CA ASP A 431 1.92 36.36 -34.86
C ASP A 431 2.35 35.04 -34.17
N TRP A 432 2.76 34.06 -34.98
CA TRP A 432 3.06 32.70 -34.54
C TRP A 432 4.22 32.61 -33.54
N ASP A 433 5.18 33.53 -33.61
CA ASP A 433 6.32 33.54 -32.70
C ASP A 433 5.97 34.14 -31.32
N ALA A 434 4.93 34.96 -31.27
CA ALA A 434 4.47 35.65 -30.07
C ALA A 434 3.30 34.96 -29.34
N LEU A 435 2.75 33.86 -29.89
CA LEU A 435 1.68 33.11 -29.21
C LEU A 435 2.18 32.60 -27.85
N PRO A 436 1.35 32.63 -26.78
CA PRO A 436 1.70 32.09 -25.48
C PRO A 436 1.49 30.57 -25.39
N GLY A 437 2.00 29.95 -24.32
CA GLY A 437 1.81 28.55 -23.99
C GLY A 437 2.89 27.58 -24.53
N ASP A 438 2.81 26.30 -24.19
CA ASP A 438 3.77 25.28 -24.65
C ASP A 438 3.34 24.57 -25.93
N LEU A 439 2.04 24.61 -26.24
CA LEU A 439 1.43 23.96 -27.38
C LEU A 439 0.53 24.96 -28.11
N VAL A 440 0.60 24.98 -29.43
CA VAL A 440 -0.35 25.71 -30.27
C VAL A 440 -1.19 24.69 -31.02
N ILE A 441 -2.49 24.63 -30.73
CA ILE A 441 -3.43 23.79 -31.45
C ILE A 441 -4.06 24.65 -32.54
N SER A 442 -3.79 24.36 -33.81
CA SER A 442 -4.26 25.19 -34.92
C SER A 442 -5.09 24.42 -35.93
N VAL A 443 -6.07 25.08 -36.52
CA VAL A 443 -6.80 24.56 -37.69
C VAL A 443 -6.25 25.08 -39.03
N ILE A 444 -5.19 25.89 -38.97
CA ILE A 444 -4.48 26.43 -40.13
C ILE A 444 -2.99 26.13 -40.02
N ASP A 445 -2.33 25.99 -41.16
CA ASP A 445 -0.90 25.75 -41.17
C ASP A 445 -0.12 26.99 -40.73
N PRO A 446 0.93 26.83 -39.88
CA PRO A 446 1.86 27.91 -39.62
C PRO A 446 2.70 28.23 -40.88
N PRO A 447 3.23 29.45 -41.01
CA PRO A 447 4.05 29.84 -42.16
C PRO A 447 5.37 29.04 -42.27
N ALA A 448 5.85 28.48 -41.17
CA ALA A 448 6.97 27.56 -41.12
C ALA A 448 6.67 26.39 -40.17
N PRO A 449 7.20 25.18 -40.43
CA PRO A 449 7.05 24.05 -39.53
C PRO A 449 7.62 24.36 -38.14
N SER A 450 6.86 24.04 -37.10
CA SER A 450 7.25 24.24 -35.71
C SER A 450 6.83 23.04 -34.88
N GLU A 451 7.74 22.52 -34.04
CA GLU A 451 7.42 21.43 -33.11
C GLU A 451 6.42 21.82 -32.01
N ARG A 452 6.17 23.13 -31.86
CA ARG A 452 5.22 23.70 -30.90
C ARG A 452 3.79 23.73 -31.46
N VAL A 453 3.62 23.63 -32.78
CA VAL A 453 2.32 23.75 -33.45
C VAL A 453 1.82 22.37 -33.85
N LEU A 454 0.64 22.00 -33.35
CA LEU A 454 -0.12 20.84 -33.77
C LEU A 454 -1.30 21.29 -34.63
N VAL A 455 -1.28 20.91 -35.91
CA VAL A 455 -2.40 21.18 -36.82
C VAL A 455 -3.43 20.08 -36.67
N VAL A 456 -4.68 20.47 -36.38
CA VAL A 456 -5.84 19.58 -36.18
C VAL A 456 -6.96 19.98 -37.11
N HIS A 457 -7.93 19.08 -37.29
CA HIS A 457 -9.10 19.39 -38.09
C HIS A 457 -10.08 20.30 -37.33
N PRO A 458 -10.80 21.21 -38.03
CA PRO A 458 -11.87 22.02 -37.42
C PRO A 458 -12.98 21.19 -36.77
N PHE A 459 -13.17 19.97 -37.27
CA PHE A 459 -14.05 18.96 -36.68
C PHE A 459 -13.17 17.91 -35.99
N LEU A 460 -12.83 18.19 -34.74
CA LEU A 460 -11.94 17.34 -33.94
C LEU A 460 -12.50 15.92 -33.88
N GLY A 461 -11.76 14.98 -34.46
CA GLY A 461 -12.03 13.55 -34.44
C GLY A 461 -11.08 12.80 -33.50
N GLU A 462 -11.28 11.48 -33.40
CA GLU A 462 -10.44 10.60 -32.57
C GLU A 462 -8.93 10.71 -32.88
N PRO A 463 -8.48 10.78 -34.15
CA PRO A 463 -7.06 10.93 -34.45
C PRO A 463 -6.47 12.26 -33.97
N ASP A 464 -7.24 13.34 -34.02
CA ASP A 464 -6.80 14.66 -33.54
C ASP A 464 -6.67 14.64 -32.01
N ALA A 465 -7.63 14.03 -31.30
CA ALA A 465 -7.57 13.87 -29.85
C ALA A 465 -6.33 13.08 -29.43
N GLN A 466 -6.06 11.94 -30.08
CA GLN A 466 -4.85 11.14 -29.82
C GLN A 466 -3.56 11.93 -30.09
N ALA A 467 -3.53 12.74 -31.15
CA ALA A 467 -2.39 13.60 -31.44
C ALA A 467 -2.17 14.68 -30.38
N ILE A 468 -3.25 15.27 -29.84
CA ILE A 468 -3.19 16.24 -28.74
C ILE A 468 -2.63 15.56 -27.48
N HIS A 469 -3.14 14.39 -27.08
CA HIS A 469 -2.60 13.65 -25.92
C HIS A 469 -1.12 13.30 -26.11
N ALA A 470 -0.72 12.85 -27.31
CA ALA A 470 0.68 12.55 -27.60
C ALA A 470 1.59 13.80 -27.49
N ALA A 471 1.10 14.96 -27.96
CA ALA A 471 1.82 16.22 -27.84
C ALA A 471 1.97 16.67 -26.39
N ILE A 472 0.90 16.57 -25.59
CA ILE A 472 0.91 16.86 -24.15
C ILE A 472 1.93 15.96 -23.43
N ALA A 473 1.87 14.65 -23.65
CA ALA A 473 2.78 13.68 -23.03
C ALA A 473 4.25 13.95 -23.41
N ARG A 474 4.51 14.35 -24.66
CA ARG A 474 5.86 14.73 -25.10
C ARG A 474 6.37 15.99 -24.40
N ILE A 475 5.56 17.03 -24.31
CA ILE A 475 5.93 18.30 -23.65
C ILE A 475 6.21 18.07 -22.16
N ARG A 476 5.33 17.31 -21.47
CA ARG A 476 5.52 16.94 -20.07
C ARG A 476 6.85 16.20 -19.86
N ARG A 477 7.15 15.19 -20.68
CA ARG A 477 8.43 14.45 -20.64
C ARG A 477 9.64 15.36 -20.84
N GLN A 478 9.62 16.22 -21.86
CA GLN A 478 10.73 17.14 -22.13
C GLN A 478 10.99 18.09 -20.94
N ARG A 479 9.93 18.66 -20.35
CA ARG A 479 10.03 19.54 -19.19
C ARG A 479 10.59 18.82 -17.97
N ARG A 480 10.08 17.62 -17.69
CA ARG A 480 10.55 16.75 -16.59
C ARG A 480 12.05 16.50 -16.73
N ARG A 481 12.51 16.13 -17.92
CA ARG A 481 13.92 15.88 -18.21
C ARG A 481 14.81 17.10 -17.99
N THR A 482 14.47 18.25 -18.56
CA THR A 482 15.29 19.47 -18.42
C THR A 482 15.41 19.88 -16.96
N ARG A 483 14.28 19.91 -16.23
CA ARG A 483 14.27 20.27 -14.79
C ARG A 483 15.10 19.31 -13.96
N LEU A 484 14.99 18.01 -14.23
CA LEU A 484 15.71 17.01 -13.46
C LEU A 484 17.22 17.03 -13.75
N ALA A 485 17.62 17.08 -15.02
CA ALA A 485 19.03 17.10 -15.41
C ALA A 485 19.75 18.31 -14.79
N GLU A 486 19.10 19.49 -14.77
CA GLU A 486 19.60 20.69 -14.10
C GLU A 486 19.74 20.50 -12.59
N ARG A 487 18.80 19.80 -11.95
CA ARG A 487 18.74 19.65 -10.48
C ARG A 487 19.62 18.52 -9.93
N LEU A 488 19.55 17.31 -10.50
CA LEU A 488 20.32 16.15 -10.03
C LEU A 488 21.83 16.42 -10.05
N GLY A 489 22.32 17.09 -11.09
CA GLY A 489 23.75 17.46 -11.17
C GLY A 489 24.24 18.29 -9.98
N SER A 490 23.36 19.06 -9.34
CA SER A 490 23.68 19.89 -8.18
C SER A 490 23.57 19.16 -6.83
N TYR A 491 22.86 18.03 -6.77
CA TYR A 491 22.62 17.30 -5.53
C TYR A 491 23.62 16.17 -5.28
N PHE A 492 24.26 15.64 -6.33
CA PHE A 492 25.28 14.61 -6.17
C PHE A 492 26.66 15.22 -5.88
N ASP A 493 27.35 14.65 -4.89
CA ASP A 493 28.73 15.00 -4.52
C ASP A 493 29.59 13.74 -4.68
N GLU A 494 30.73 13.84 -5.37
CA GLU A 494 31.61 12.68 -5.64
C GLU A 494 32.04 11.95 -4.37
N ARG A 495 32.14 12.68 -3.26
CA ARG A 495 32.52 12.14 -1.94
C ARG A 495 31.41 11.32 -1.29
N LEU A 496 30.18 11.43 -1.80
CA LEU A 496 28.98 10.78 -1.29
C LEU A 496 28.45 9.68 -2.24
N PHE A 497 29.20 9.36 -3.28
CA PHE A 497 28.90 8.24 -4.17
C PHE A 497 29.72 7.01 -3.80
N PHE A 498 29.03 5.92 -3.48
CA PHE A 498 29.63 4.68 -3.02
C PHE A 498 29.17 3.49 -3.86
N ARG A 499 30.07 2.53 -4.03
CA ARG A 499 29.79 1.25 -4.65
C ARG A 499 30.20 0.13 -3.72
N GLU A 500 29.42 -0.94 -3.68
CA GLU A 500 29.70 -2.13 -2.87
C GLU A 500 29.89 -1.81 -1.38
N LEU A 501 29.08 -0.87 -0.86
CA LEU A 501 29.05 -0.50 0.55
C LEU A 501 27.90 -1.24 1.24
N TYR A 502 28.24 -2.07 2.22
CA TYR A 502 27.28 -2.93 2.91
C TYR A 502 27.22 -2.61 4.40
N ALA A 503 26.04 -2.76 4.98
CA ALA A 503 25.78 -2.65 6.41
C ALA A 503 24.89 -3.81 6.88
N PRO A 504 24.90 -4.18 8.18
CA PRO A 504 24.09 -5.29 8.69
C PRO A 504 22.58 -5.00 8.66
N ASP A 505 22.19 -3.73 8.72
CA ASP A 505 20.79 -3.27 8.78
C ASP A 505 20.66 -1.81 8.27
N ALA A 506 19.41 -1.36 8.14
CA ALA A 506 19.04 -0.03 7.68
C ALA A 506 19.66 1.08 8.54
N GLU A 507 19.53 0.99 9.87
CA GLU A 507 20.02 2.02 10.79
C GLU A 507 21.54 2.17 10.70
N SER A 508 22.27 1.07 10.61
CA SER A 508 23.72 1.06 10.43
C SER A 508 24.14 1.72 9.12
N MET A 509 23.39 1.52 8.03
CA MET A 509 23.64 2.21 6.77
C MET A 509 23.37 3.71 6.87
N ILE A 510 22.23 4.11 7.46
CA ILE A 510 21.87 5.52 7.68
C ILE A 510 22.95 6.22 8.49
N ARG A 511 23.45 5.61 9.57
CA ARG A 511 24.56 6.16 10.37
C ARG A 511 25.86 6.27 9.58
N THR A 512 26.16 5.28 8.76
CA THR A 512 27.39 5.26 7.94
C THR A 512 27.38 6.39 6.91
N LEU A 513 26.29 6.53 6.16
CA LEU A 513 26.13 7.61 5.17
C LEU A 513 25.99 8.98 5.86
N GLY A 514 25.25 9.04 6.97
CA GLY A 514 25.08 10.24 7.78
C GLY A 514 26.40 10.81 8.28
N ALA A 515 27.30 9.97 8.81
CA ALA A 515 28.62 10.39 9.22
C ALA A 515 29.42 11.05 8.08
N ARG A 516 29.26 10.57 6.83
CA ARG A 516 29.90 11.19 5.65
C ARG A 516 29.28 12.54 5.30
N MET A 517 27.96 12.67 5.42
CA MET A 517 27.26 13.92 5.17
C MET A 517 27.56 14.98 6.27
N VAL A 518 27.73 14.55 7.52
CA VAL A 518 28.20 15.40 8.63
C VAL A 518 29.64 15.85 8.40
N GLU A 519 30.55 14.94 8.03
CA GLU A 519 31.94 15.29 7.69
C GLU A 519 32.02 16.29 6.51
N ALA A 520 31.09 16.18 5.55
CA ALA A 520 30.98 17.09 4.43
C ALA A 520 30.30 18.44 4.77
N GLY A 521 29.83 18.64 5.99
CA GLY A 521 29.15 19.85 6.45
C GLY A 521 27.78 20.08 5.81
N ILE A 522 27.08 19.01 5.43
CA ILE A 522 25.77 19.07 4.76
C ILE A 522 24.63 18.97 5.77
N VAL A 523 24.82 18.12 6.78
CA VAL A 523 23.85 17.85 7.84
C VAL A 523 24.56 17.79 9.19
N ASP A 524 23.80 17.83 10.27
CA ASP A 524 24.28 17.59 11.63
C ASP A 524 23.85 16.21 12.16
N ASP A 525 24.27 15.87 13.37
CA ASP A 525 23.89 14.61 14.03
C ASP A 525 22.38 14.52 14.31
N ALA A 526 21.70 15.67 14.46
CA ALA A 526 20.25 15.71 14.68
C ALA A 526 19.49 15.29 13.42
N TYR A 527 19.94 15.70 12.24
CA TYR A 527 19.40 15.23 10.97
C TYR A 527 19.49 13.70 10.83
N VAL A 528 20.66 13.14 11.16
CA VAL A 528 20.88 11.68 11.10
C VAL A 528 19.97 10.95 12.10
N ALA A 529 19.81 11.49 13.31
CA ALA A 529 18.87 10.95 14.29
C ALA A 529 17.41 11.02 13.80
N GLY A 530 17.00 12.13 13.18
CA GLY A 530 15.68 12.30 12.58
C GLY A 530 15.41 11.34 11.43
N ALA A 531 16.41 11.04 10.59
CA ALA A 531 16.28 10.04 9.53
C ALA A 531 16.08 8.62 10.08
N ILE A 532 16.72 8.30 11.22
CA ILE A 532 16.52 7.02 11.92
C ILE A 532 15.16 6.96 12.60
N GLU A 533 14.72 8.04 13.22
CA GLU A 533 13.36 8.16 13.77
C GLU A 533 12.31 7.90 12.68
N ARG A 534 12.48 8.52 11.52
CA ARG A 534 11.62 8.31 10.35
C ARG A 534 11.62 6.87 9.87
N GLU A 535 12.78 6.22 9.74
CA GLU A 535 12.87 4.81 9.33
C GLU A 535 12.16 3.87 10.32
N ARG A 536 12.16 4.20 11.61
CA ARG A 536 11.48 3.41 12.65
C ARG A 536 9.95 3.56 12.63
N LEU A 537 9.43 4.68 12.13
CA LEU A 537 7.99 4.92 11.99
C LEU A 537 7.40 4.12 10.82
N SER A 538 8.05 4.16 9.67
CA SER A 538 7.71 3.41 8.47
C SER A 538 8.98 3.23 7.65
N SER A 539 9.16 2.07 7.01
CA SER A 539 10.42 1.81 6.31
C SER A 539 10.62 2.76 5.11
N THR A 540 11.85 3.18 4.83
CA THR A 540 12.18 4.00 3.64
C THR A 540 12.37 3.17 2.37
N ALA A 541 12.12 1.85 2.44
CA ALA A 541 12.05 0.98 1.27
C ALA A 541 10.72 1.16 0.55
N PHE A 542 10.73 1.95 -0.53
CA PHE A 542 9.54 2.22 -1.35
C PHE A 542 9.27 1.13 -2.38
N THR A 543 10.33 0.56 -2.96
CA THR A 543 10.25 -0.49 -3.98
C THR A 543 11.20 -1.63 -3.61
N ASP A 544 11.03 -2.77 -4.29
CA ASP A 544 11.92 -3.93 -4.13
C ASP A 544 13.28 -3.66 -4.78
N GLY A 545 14.16 -2.99 -4.04
CA GLY A 545 15.55 -2.78 -4.45
C GLY A 545 16.09 -1.38 -4.12
N LEU A 546 15.23 -0.48 -3.63
CA LEU A 546 15.58 0.90 -3.30
C LEU A 546 15.15 1.23 -1.87
N ALA A 547 16.06 1.85 -1.11
CA ALA A 547 15.73 2.61 0.10
C ALA A 547 16.11 4.08 -0.07
N MET A 548 15.26 4.98 0.42
CA MET A 548 15.48 6.43 0.36
C MET A 548 15.35 7.07 1.75
N PRO A 549 16.30 6.80 2.67
CA PRO A 549 16.28 7.45 3.97
C PRO A 549 16.41 8.96 3.84
N HIS A 550 15.74 9.68 4.74
CA HIS A 550 15.76 11.13 4.87
C HIS A 550 15.13 11.50 6.22
N ALA A 551 15.47 12.68 6.76
CA ALA A 551 14.78 13.22 7.92
C ALA A 551 13.45 13.86 7.49
N MET A 552 12.48 13.89 8.41
CA MET A 552 11.19 14.56 8.17
C MET A 552 11.32 16.09 8.15
N GLU A 553 12.29 16.62 8.89
CA GLU A 553 12.56 18.06 8.94
C GLU A 553 13.64 18.42 7.93
N MET A 554 13.43 19.50 7.16
CA MET A 554 14.35 19.92 6.10
C MET A 554 15.47 20.85 6.61
N THR A 555 16.23 20.39 7.59
CA THR A 555 17.26 21.18 8.30
C THR A 555 18.67 21.10 7.71
N ALA A 556 18.84 20.47 6.53
CA ALA A 556 20.16 20.40 5.90
C ALA A 556 20.65 21.77 5.42
N GLU A 557 21.96 22.00 5.47
CA GLU A 557 22.61 23.24 4.99
C GLU A 557 22.43 23.43 3.47
N ARG A 558 22.43 22.31 2.74
CA ARG A 558 22.14 22.26 1.30
C ARG A 558 21.54 20.91 0.94
N THR A 559 20.74 20.89 -0.13
CA THR A 559 20.22 19.63 -0.65
C THR A 559 21.34 18.77 -1.24
N ALA A 560 21.43 17.50 -0.83
CA ALA A 560 22.41 16.55 -1.33
C ALA A 560 21.94 15.10 -1.21
N ILE A 561 22.47 14.22 -2.06
CA ILE A 561 22.17 12.78 -2.04
C ILE A 561 23.47 12.01 -1.84
N ALA A 562 23.51 11.19 -0.78
CA ALA A 562 24.50 10.14 -0.63
C ALA A 562 23.96 8.82 -1.20
N LEU A 563 24.61 8.31 -2.24
CA LEU A 563 24.13 7.18 -3.01
C LEU A 563 25.05 5.97 -2.87
N VAL A 564 24.44 4.80 -2.63
CA VAL A 564 25.10 3.50 -2.64
C VAL A 564 24.53 2.65 -3.75
N LEU A 565 25.40 2.07 -4.58
CA LEU A 565 25.05 1.06 -5.57
C LEU A 565 25.75 -0.27 -5.26
N ASN A 566 24.96 -1.30 -4.97
CA ASN A 566 25.46 -2.64 -4.65
C ASN A 566 25.02 -3.66 -5.70
N SER A 567 25.95 -4.55 -6.08
CA SER A 567 25.65 -5.70 -6.95
C SER A 567 24.81 -6.78 -6.26
N THR A 568 24.86 -6.84 -4.92
CA THR A 568 24.05 -7.76 -4.11
C THR A 568 23.17 -6.97 -3.14
N SER A 569 21.93 -7.42 -2.93
CA SER A 569 21.02 -6.73 -2.01
C SER A 569 21.43 -6.89 -0.54
N MET A 570 21.27 -5.82 0.24
CA MET A 570 21.42 -5.81 1.70
C MET A 570 20.04 -5.80 2.39
N PRO A 571 19.92 -6.26 3.65
CA PRO A 571 18.65 -6.23 4.37
C PRO A 571 18.23 -4.79 4.72
N TRP A 572 16.93 -4.50 4.62
CA TRP A 572 16.33 -3.21 4.99
C TRP A 572 14.92 -3.44 5.58
N GLY A 573 14.86 -3.69 6.88
CA GLY A 573 13.61 -4.18 7.51
C GLY A 573 13.17 -5.50 6.90
N ASP A 574 11.92 -5.57 6.45
CA ASP A 574 11.35 -6.73 5.74
C ASP A 574 11.73 -6.79 4.25
N ALA A 575 12.35 -5.73 3.73
CA ALA A 575 12.79 -5.61 2.35
C ALA A 575 14.27 -5.94 2.17
N ARG A 576 14.69 -6.04 0.90
CA ARG A 576 16.10 -6.10 0.51
C ARG A 576 16.37 -5.08 -0.58
N VAL A 577 17.47 -4.33 -0.44
CA VAL A 577 17.78 -3.19 -1.32
C VAL A 577 19.19 -3.28 -1.89
N GLU A 578 19.32 -2.99 -3.18
CA GLU A 578 20.57 -2.84 -3.92
C GLU A 578 21.02 -1.38 -3.99
N VAL A 579 20.07 -0.45 -3.93
CA VAL A 579 20.30 0.99 -4.01
C VAL A 579 19.86 1.65 -2.70
N VAL A 580 20.73 2.48 -2.13
CA VAL A 580 20.39 3.33 -0.98
C VAL A 580 20.70 4.77 -1.35
N ALA A 581 19.69 5.63 -1.37
CA ALA A 581 19.84 7.06 -1.60
C ALA A 581 19.48 7.80 -0.31
N PHE A 582 20.47 8.07 0.56
CA PHE A 582 20.24 8.93 1.73
C PHE A 582 20.19 10.38 1.28
N ILE A 583 19.02 10.99 1.40
CA ILE A 583 18.78 12.34 0.93
C ILE A 583 18.75 13.31 2.10
N ALA A 584 19.51 14.39 1.96
CA ALA A 584 19.45 15.57 2.81
C ALA A 584 18.72 16.67 2.06
N PHE A 585 17.63 17.18 2.63
CA PHE A 585 16.88 18.30 2.08
C PHE A 585 17.10 19.55 2.92
N SER A 586 17.39 20.65 2.24
CA SER A 586 17.44 21.99 2.84
C SER A 586 16.09 22.67 2.71
N GLU A 587 15.81 23.62 3.61
CA GLU A 587 14.64 24.48 3.55
C GLU A 587 14.47 25.16 2.18
N SER A 588 15.56 25.69 1.60
CA SER A 588 15.55 26.31 0.26
C SER A 588 15.22 25.32 -0.88
N GLY A 589 15.39 24.03 -0.62
CA GLY A 589 15.12 22.92 -1.55
C GLY A 589 13.73 22.30 -1.41
N ARG A 590 12.87 22.76 -0.49
CA ARG A 590 11.52 22.19 -0.27
C ARG A 590 10.72 22.01 -1.55
N ALA A 591 10.66 23.02 -2.42
CA ALA A 591 9.90 22.96 -3.67
C ALA A 591 10.43 21.92 -4.66
N SER A 592 11.71 21.56 -4.55
CA SER A 592 12.34 20.54 -5.40
C SER A 592 12.27 19.13 -4.83
N PHE A 593 11.94 19.00 -3.54
CA PHE A 593 11.86 17.71 -2.85
C PHE A 593 10.93 16.75 -3.59
N GLN A 594 9.70 17.19 -3.82
CA GLN A 594 8.64 16.37 -4.41
C GLN A 594 9.01 15.84 -5.80
N GLU A 595 9.45 16.77 -6.66
CA GLU A 595 9.79 16.42 -8.04
C GLU A 595 10.97 15.45 -8.10
N VAL A 596 11.98 15.56 -7.23
CA VAL A 596 13.14 14.65 -7.25
C VAL A 596 12.76 13.31 -6.64
N PHE A 597 11.98 13.32 -5.57
CA PHE A 597 11.62 12.14 -4.81
C PHE A 597 10.77 11.17 -5.63
N ASP A 598 9.66 11.64 -6.21
CA ASP A 598 8.79 10.80 -7.04
C ASP A 598 9.54 10.21 -8.23
N GLN A 599 10.43 10.99 -8.85
CA GLN A 599 11.20 10.56 -10.01
C GLN A 599 12.21 9.47 -9.67
N LEU A 600 12.93 9.60 -8.56
CA LEU A 600 13.85 8.56 -8.12
C LEU A 600 13.10 7.26 -7.81
N VAL A 601 11.98 7.33 -7.09
CA VAL A 601 11.17 6.12 -6.82
C VAL A 601 10.68 5.49 -8.12
N GLU A 602 10.20 6.27 -9.09
CA GLU A 602 9.74 5.77 -10.39
C GLU A 602 10.86 5.06 -11.17
N VAL A 603 12.05 5.65 -11.26
CA VAL A 603 13.21 5.02 -11.94
C VAL A 603 13.56 3.70 -11.30
N PHE A 604 13.64 3.68 -9.99
CA PHE A 604 14.07 2.53 -9.22
C PHE A 604 12.92 1.58 -8.88
N ALA A 605 11.71 1.84 -9.37
CA ALA A 605 10.60 0.89 -9.32
C ALA A 605 10.84 -0.29 -10.28
N ASP A 606 11.50 -0.04 -11.41
CA ASP A 606 11.91 -1.09 -12.33
C ASP A 606 13.27 -1.69 -11.92
N ARG A 607 13.31 -3.01 -11.79
CA ARG A 607 14.55 -3.73 -11.47
C ARG A 607 15.55 -3.75 -12.61
N ASP A 608 15.11 -3.68 -13.86
CA ASP A 608 16.02 -3.59 -15.00
C ASP A 608 16.74 -2.25 -15.01
N ASN A 609 16.07 -1.17 -14.56
CA ASN A 609 16.68 0.13 -14.32
C ASN A 609 17.77 0.04 -13.24
N ILE A 610 17.48 -0.59 -12.10
CA ILE A 610 18.47 -0.84 -11.03
C ILE A 610 19.68 -1.62 -11.59
N ARG A 611 19.45 -2.74 -12.28
CA ARG A 611 20.53 -3.57 -12.86
C ARG A 611 21.39 -2.77 -13.83
N ASN A 612 20.77 -1.98 -14.69
CA ASN A 612 21.46 -1.14 -15.66
C ASN A 612 22.29 -0.05 -14.96
N LEU A 613 21.75 0.61 -13.94
CA LEU A 613 22.46 1.61 -13.15
C LEU A 613 23.65 0.99 -12.43
N VAL A 614 23.48 -0.13 -11.73
CA VAL A 614 24.57 -0.83 -11.03
C VAL A 614 25.67 -1.25 -12.00
N ALA A 615 25.30 -1.71 -13.20
CA ALA A 615 26.27 -2.15 -14.21
C ALA A 615 27.04 -0.98 -14.85
N ARG A 616 26.38 0.15 -15.13
CA ARG A 616 26.92 1.23 -15.98
C ARG A 616 27.37 2.47 -15.22
N ALA A 617 26.73 2.83 -14.12
CA ALA A 617 27.03 4.04 -13.37
C ALA A 617 28.29 3.85 -12.50
N THR A 618 29.47 4.07 -13.07
CA THR A 618 30.76 3.97 -12.36
C THR A 618 31.19 5.26 -11.67
N ASP A 619 30.62 6.39 -12.08
CA ASP A 619 30.85 7.73 -11.52
C ASP A 619 29.57 8.58 -11.61
N ILE A 620 29.59 9.77 -11.01
CA ILE A 620 28.43 10.68 -10.99
C ILE A 620 28.01 11.13 -12.39
N PRO A 621 28.90 11.56 -13.30
CA PRO A 621 28.48 11.95 -14.64
C PRO A 621 27.73 10.83 -15.38
N THR A 622 28.21 9.59 -15.27
CA THR A 622 27.56 8.42 -15.90
C THR A 622 26.26 8.06 -15.18
N LEU A 623 26.21 8.18 -13.84
CA LEU A 623 24.98 8.04 -13.06
C LEU A 623 23.90 9.02 -13.50
N VAL A 624 24.22 10.31 -13.57
CA VAL A 624 23.26 11.37 -13.96
C VAL A 624 22.79 11.15 -15.40
N ALA A 625 23.69 10.75 -16.30
CA ALA A 625 23.33 10.42 -17.68
C ALA A 625 22.37 9.22 -17.77
N GLU A 626 22.63 8.14 -17.03
CA GLU A 626 21.75 6.96 -17.02
C GLU A 626 20.42 7.24 -16.31
N LEU A 627 20.41 7.96 -15.18
CA LEU A 627 19.17 8.36 -14.51
C LEU A 627 18.30 9.23 -15.43
N THR A 628 18.90 10.19 -16.14
CA THR A 628 18.19 11.05 -17.09
C THR A 628 17.61 10.23 -18.25
N ARG A 629 18.34 9.20 -18.72
CA ARG A 629 17.87 8.30 -19.78
C ARG A 629 16.71 7.41 -19.33
N LEU A 630 16.78 6.86 -18.12
CA LEU A 630 15.79 5.92 -17.58
C LEU A 630 14.45 6.57 -17.20
N ILE A 631 14.43 7.90 -17.08
CA ILE A 631 13.22 8.69 -16.82
C ILE A 631 12.44 9.00 -18.10
N ASP A 632 13.09 8.81 -19.25
CA ASP A 632 12.53 9.04 -20.59
C ASP A 632 11.87 7.77 -21.18
N ASP A 633 12.30 6.57 -20.76
CA ASP A 633 11.80 5.24 -21.19
C ASP A 633 10.55 4.84 -20.39
#